data_AF-A0A679KBN3-F1
#
_entry.id   AF-A0A679KBN3-F1
#
_cell.length_a   1.000
_cell.length_b   1.000
_cell.length_c   1.000
_cell.angle_alpha   90.00
_cell.angle_beta   90.00
_cell.angle_gamma   90.00
#
_symmetry.space_group_name_H-M   'P 1'
#
loop_
_entity.id
_entity.type
_entity.pdbx_description
1 polymer ?
#
loop_
_entity_poly.entity_id
_entity_poly.type
_entity_poly.pdbx_seq_one_letter_code
_entity_poly.pdbx_strand_id
1 'polypeptide(L)' 'MPEINYAELEERLQTNPTLAMCERQGSTHRAYGWAPNPWGHWTAMQKAAYMQGYNDHKKRYG' A
#
# COMPACT_ATOMS: atom_id res chain seq x y z
N MET A 1 -16.01 -3.26 11.64
CA MET A 1 -15.37 -4.45 11.02
C MET A 1 -14.10 -4.70 11.81
N PRO A 2 -13.79 -5.94 12.24
CA PRO A 2 -12.54 -6.20 12.96
C PRO A 2 -11.36 -5.78 12.08
N GLU A 3 -10.45 -5.00 12.67
CA GLU A 3 -9.25 -4.54 12.01
C GLU A 3 -8.36 -5.76 11.74
N ILE A 4 -8.12 -6.05 10.47
CA ILE A 4 -7.30 -7.18 10.02
C ILE A 4 -5.91 -6.98 10.61
N ASN A 5 -5.33 -7.99 11.25
CA ASN A 5 -3.98 -7.85 11.80
C ASN A 5 -2.94 -7.69 10.66
N TYR A 6 -1.74 -7.20 10.98
CA TYR A 6 -0.72 -6.90 9.96
C TYR A 6 -0.35 -8.12 9.10
N ALA A 7 -0.29 -9.32 9.69
CA ALA A 7 0.07 -10.55 8.97
C ALA A 7 -1.01 -10.97 7.97
N GLU A 8 -2.29 -10.92 8.37
CA GLU A 8 -3.43 -11.18 7.49
C GLU A 8 -3.54 -10.12 6.38
N LEU A 9 -3.16 -8.87 6.66
CA LEU A 9 -3.13 -7.81 5.66
C LEU A 9 -2.04 -8.06 4.60
N GLU A 10 -0.85 -8.47 5.03
CA GLU A 10 0.26 -8.85 4.13
C GLU A 10 -0.10 -10.06 3.26
N GLU A 11 -0.71 -11.10 3.83
CA GLU A 11 -1.17 -12.26 3.08
C GLU A 11 -2.19 -11.87 1.99
N ARG A 12 -3.15 -11.01 2.33
CA ARG A 12 -4.15 -10.52 1.35
C ARG A 12 -3.52 -9.65 0.27
N LEU A 13 -2.51 -8.84 0.62
CA LEU A 13 -1.74 -8.09 -0.36
C LEU A 13 -0.97 -9.03 -1.33
N GLN A 14 -0.62 -10.25 -0.89
CA GLN A 14 0.17 -11.23 -1.70
C GLN A 14 -0.72 -12.01 -2.64
N THR A 15 -1.92 -12.33 -2.18
CA THR A 15 -2.78 -13.30 -2.85
C THR A 15 -3.89 -12.62 -3.67
N ASN A 16 -4.50 -11.56 -3.15
CA ASN A 16 -5.59 -10.86 -3.83
C ASN A 16 -5.68 -9.37 -3.43
N PRO A 17 -4.72 -8.54 -3.84
CA PRO A 17 -4.67 -7.14 -3.46
C PRO A 17 -5.77 -6.32 -4.12
N THR A 18 -6.56 -5.63 -3.31
CA THR A 18 -7.47 -4.59 -3.80
C THR A 18 -6.75 -3.25 -3.96
N LEU A 19 -7.26 -2.36 -4.81
CA LEU A 19 -6.65 -1.04 -5.02
C LEU A 19 -6.56 -0.22 -3.72
N ALA A 20 -7.61 -0.26 -2.89
CA ALA A 20 -7.63 0.44 -1.61
C ALA A 20 -6.57 -0.10 -0.62
N MET A 21 -6.29 -1.40 -0.66
CA MET A 21 -5.21 -1.99 0.15
C MET A 21 -3.84 -1.55 -0.35
N CYS A 22 -3.62 -1.54 -1.67
CA CYS A 22 -2.38 -1.03 -2.26
C CYS A 22 -2.14 0.43 -1.88
N GLU A 23 -3.16 1.28 -1.97
CA GLU A 23 -3.09 2.70 -1.59
C GLU A 23 -2.76 2.86 -0.10
N ARG A 24 -3.46 2.15 0.79
CA ARG A 24 -3.17 2.16 2.23
C ARG A 24 -1.75 1.69 2.53
N GLN A 25 -1.26 0.67 1.83
CA GLN A 25 0.12 0.18 1.98
C GLN A 25 1.15 1.26 1.58
N GLY A 26 0.92 1.95 0.46
CA GLY A 26 1.78 3.05 0.01
C GLY A 26 1.86 4.18 1.04
N SER A 27 0.70 4.62 1.53
CA SER A 27 0.60 5.63 2.59
C SER A 27 1.36 5.20 3.86
N THR A 28 1.18 3.94 4.26
CA THR A 28 1.83 3.34 5.43
C THR A 28 3.36 3.30 5.27
N HIS A 29 3.86 2.83 4.13
CA HIS A 29 5.30 2.79 3.85
C HIS A 29 5.92 4.20 3.96
N ARG A 30 5.23 5.22 3.42
CA ARG A 30 5.71 6.60 3.53
C ARG A 30 5.71 7.09 4.98
N ALA A 31 4.67 6.78 5.76
CA ALA A 31 4.57 7.14 7.17
C ALA A 31 5.74 6.59 8.00
N TYR A 32 6.18 5.36 7.70
CA TYR A 32 7.35 4.73 8.33
C TYR A 32 8.70 5.14 7.72
N GLY A 33 8.70 6.05 6.73
CA GLY A 33 9.93 6.53 6.08
C GLY A 33 10.59 5.53 5.14
N TRP A 34 9.88 4.47 4.73
CA TRP A 34 10.39 3.47 3.81
C TRP A 34 10.40 3.99 2.36
N ALA A 35 11.27 3.43 1.53
CA ALA A 35 11.24 3.66 0.09
C ALA A 35 9.99 3.02 -0.56
N PRO A 36 9.49 3.56 -1.68
CA PRO A 36 8.39 2.95 -2.41
C PRO A 36 8.86 1.60 -2.99
N ASN A 37 8.17 0.52 -2.64
CA ASN A 37 8.49 -0.84 -3.09
C ASN A 37 7.21 -1.62 -3.45
N PRO A 38 6.56 -1.29 -4.58
CA PRO A 38 5.40 -2.02 -5.04
C PRO A 38 5.81 -3.41 -5.54
N TRP A 39 4.96 -4.42 -5.33
CA TRP A 39 5.33 -5.80 -5.68
C TRP A 39 5.31 -6.08 -7.17
N GLY A 40 6.23 -6.95 -7.62
CA GLY A 40 6.45 -7.24 -9.03
C GLY A 40 5.21 -7.81 -9.74
N HIS A 41 4.50 -8.73 -9.09
CA HIS A 41 3.32 -9.41 -9.63
C HIS A 41 2.05 -8.55 -9.64
N TRP A 42 2.06 -7.38 -9.00
CA TRP A 42 0.91 -6.47 -9.04
C TRP A 42 0.68 -5.91 -10.44
N THR A 43 -0.60 -5.77 -10.79
CA THR A 43 -1.06 -5.10 -12.01
C THR A 43 -0.63 -3.64 -12.04
N ALA A 44 -0.64 -3.03 -13.23
CA ALA A 44 -0.32 -1.61 -13.38
C ALA A 44 -1.22 -0.71 -12.51
N MET A 45 -2.51 -1.04 -12.38
CA MET A 45 -3.45 -0.28 -11.55
C MET A 45 -3.13 -0.38 -10.06
N GLN A 46 -2.77 -1.57 -9.56
CA GLN A 46 -2.38 -1.78 -8.16
C GLN A 46 -1.09 -1.02 -7.82
N LYS A 47 -0.10 -1.06 -8.74
CA LYS A 47 1.14 -0.27 -8.60
C LYS A 47 0.84 1.23 -8.58
N ALA A 48 -0.06 1.70 -9.43
CA ALA A 48 -0.48 3.10 -9.46
C ALA A 48 -1.18 3.52 -8.16
N ALA A 49 -2.13 2.71 -7.65
CA ALA A 49 -2.81 2.97 -6.38
C ALA A 49 -1.83 3.05 -5.20
N TYR A 50 -0.86 2.13 -5.15
CA TYR A 50 0.22 2.18 -4.16
C TYR A 50 1.02 3.48 -4.23
N MET A 51 1.47 3.85 -5.43
CA MET A 51 2.25 5.08 -5.61
C MET A 51 1.44 6.33 -5.30
N GLN A 52 0.13 6.32 -5.57
CA GLN A 52 -0.78 7.39 -5.19
C GLN A 52 -0.79 7.58 -3.67
N GLY A 53 -1.08 6.52 -2.91
CA GLY A 53 -1.09 6.59 -1.44
C GLY A 53 0.25 7.02 -0.84
N TYR A 54 1.35 6.53 -1.40
CA TYR A 54 2.71 6.93 -0.98
C TYR A 54 2.97 8.43 -1.21
N ASN A 55 2.60 8.94 -2.39
CA ASN A 55 2.81 10.35 -2.75
C ASN A 55 1.85 11.29 -2.01
N ASP A 56 0.61 10.88 -1.78
CA ASP A 56 -0.38 11.71 -1.08
C ASP A 56 0.00 11.86 0.40
N HIS A 57 0.49 10.79 1.04
CA HIS A 57 1.07 10.90 2.38
C HIS A 57 2.30 11.83 2.38
N LYS A 58 3.15 11.75 1.35
CA LYS A 58 4.31 12.66 1.23
C LYS A 58 3.88 14.12 1.12
N LYS A 59 2.84 14.45 0.35
CA LYS A 59 2.33 15.83 0.22
C LYS A 59 1.67 16.35 1.49
N ARG A 60 1.02 15.47 2.26
CA ARG A 60 0.24 15.86 3.44
C ARG A 60 1.09 16.07 4.69
N TYR A 61 2.25 15.40 4.77
CA TYR A 61 3.07 15.36 6.00
C TYR A 61 4.57 15.60 5.77
N GLY A 62 5.01 15.78 4.53
CA GLY A 62 6.41 16.10 4.17
C GLY A 62 6.53 17.53 3.68
#